data_AF-A0AAV5SP14-F1
#
_entry.id   AF-A0AAV5SP14-F1
#
_cell.length_a   1.000
_cell.length_b   1.000
_cell.length_c   1.000
_cell.angle_alpha   90.00
_cell.angle_beta   90.00
_cell.angle_gamma   90.00
#
_symmetry.space_group_name_H-M   'P 1'
#
loop_
_entity.id
_entity.type
_entity.pdbx_description
1 polymer ?
#
loop_
_entity_poly.entity_id
_entity_poly.type
_entity_poly.pdbx_seq_one_letter_code
_entity_poly.pdbx_strand_id
1 'polypeptide(L)'
;ERSIFFISFLVFITQALNIVILLSYFYFLLISLNVSVVKVIASVMIFPSDLFSLGPGIYTFILPGPIRKKCMEILMTWRKKSSKDSS
;
A
#
# COMPACT_ATOMS: atom_id res chain seq x y z
N GLU A 1 -16.90 -8.57 7.54
CA GLU A 1 -17.23 -7.33 8.27
C GLU A 1 -16.08 -6.88 9.17
N ARG A 2 -15.72 -7.63 10.23
CA ARG A 2 -14.60 -7.26 11.12
C ARG A 2 -13.27 -7.00 10.39
N SER A 3 -12.88 -7.84 9.42
CA SER A 3 -11.62 -7.64 8.68
C SER A 3 -11.59 -6.34 7.86
N ILE A 4 -12.73 -5.90 7.31
CA ILE A 4 -12.81 -4.66 6.52
C ILE A 4 -12.65 -3.46 7.44
N PHE A 5 -13.26 -3.50 8.62
CA PHE A 5 -13.07 -2.46 9.64
C PHE A 5 -11.60 -2.33 10.07
N PHE A 6 -10.93 -3.44 10.34
CA PHE A 6 -9.50 -3.43 10.70
C PHE A 6 -8.62 -2.88 9.57
N ILE A 7 -8.90 -3.26 8.31
CA ILE A 7 -8.16 -2.76 7.15
C ILE A 7 -8.36 -1.24 7.01
N SER A 8 -9.60 -0.76 7.06
CA SER A 8 -9.89 0.67 6.97
C SER A 8 -9.27 1.46 8.12
N PHE A 9 -9.26 0.91 9.33
CA PHE A 9 -8.63 1.52 10.50
C PHE A 9 -7.11 1.58 10.38
N LEU A 10 -6.47 0.51 9.86
CA LEU A 10 -5.04 0.50 9.59
C LEU A 10 -4.65 1.55 8.54
N VAL A 11 -5.45 1.66 7.48
CA VAL A 11 -5.26 2.68 6.43
C VAL A 11 -5.41 4.07 7.03
N PHE A 12 -6.42 4.29 7.88
CA PHE A 12 -6.65 5.58 8.53
C PHE A 12 -5.46 6.02 9.41
N ILE A 13 -4.96 5.13 10.28
CA ILE A 13 -3.80 5.42 11.14
C ILE A 13 -2.59 5.81 10.30
N THR A 14 -2.37 5.12 9.19
CA THR A 14 -1.22 5.42 8.34
C THR A 14 -1.37 6.71 7.60
N GLN A 15 -2.54 7.01 7.06
CA GLN A 15 -2.74 8.30 6.41
C GLN A 15 -2.51 9.45 7.39
N ALA A 16 -2.92 9.28 8.65
CA ALA A 16 -2.60 10.23 9.72
C ALA A 16 -1.09 10.34 9.97
N LEU A 17 -0.37 9.22 10.09
CA LEU A 17 1.10 9.22 10.26
C LEU A 17 1.84 9.83 9.06
N ASN A 18 1.37 9.59 7.84
CA ASN A 18 1.98 10.13 6.63
C ASN A 18 1.86 11.67 6.58
N ILE A 19 0.70 12.20 6.97
CA ILE A 19 0.49 13.65 7.14
C ILE A 19 1.43 14.23 8.20
N VAL A 20 1.61 13.55 9.33
CA VAL A 20 2.54 13.99 10.39
C VAL A 20 3.99 14.02 9.88
N ILE A 21 4.44 13.00 9.15
CA ILE A 21 5.79 12.94 8.57
C ILE A 21 5.97 14.06 7.53
N LEU A 22 4.97 14.30 6.68
CA LEU A 22 4.98 15.38 5.69
C LEU A 22 5.09 16.77 6.36
N LEU A 23 4.31 17.01 7.42
CA LEU A 23 4.38 18.25 8.20
C LEU A 23 5.75 18.44 8.84
N SER A 24 6.31 17.37 9.42
CA SER A 24 7.66 17.39 9.99
C SER A 24 8.72 17.72 8.93
N TYR A 25 8.62 17.10 7.75
CA TYR A 25 9.50 17.37 6.62
C TYR A 25 9.47 18.84 6.20
N PHE A 26 8.27 19.40 6.00
CA PHE A 26 8.12 20.82 5.66
C PHE A 26 8.64 21.74 6.75
N TYR A 27 8.42 21.42 8.02
CA TYR A 27 8.94 22.19 9.14
C TYR A 27 10.48 22.24 9.15
N PHE A 28 11.15 21.09 9.01
CA PHE A 28 12.61 21.04 9.00
C PHE A 28 13.22 21.69 7.76
N LEU A 29 12.51 21.68 6.63
CA LEU A 29 12.95 22.29 5.38
C LEU A 29 12.80 23.82 5.39
N LEU A 30 11.69 24.36 5.89
CA LEU A 30 11.42 25.81 5.89
C LEU A 30 11.98 26.55 7.12
N ILE A 31 11.90 25.96 8.33
CA ILE A 31 12.26 26.67 9.57
C ILE A 31 13.71 26.38 9.98
N SER A 32 14.12 25.11 9.99
CA SER A 32 15.40 24.72 10.59
C SER A 32 16.55 24.58 9.58
N LEU A 33 16.25 24.52 8.27
CA LEU A 33 17.21 24.33 7.16
C LEU A 33 18.27 23.23 7.42
N ASN A 34 17.88 22.19 8.16
CA ASN A 34 18.83 21.17 8.61
C ASN A 34 18.86 20.02 7.60
N VAL A 35 19.64 20.21 6.54
CA VAL A 35 19.66 19.37 5.33
C VAL A 35 19.95 17.89 5.62
N SER A 36 20.75 17.59 6.64
CA SER A 36 21.04 16.22 7.10
C SER A 36 19.80 15.52 7.64
N VAL A 37 18.98 16.22 8.43
CA VAL A 37 17.73 15.68 9.00
C VAL A 37 16.69 15.49 7.91
N VAL A 38 16.60 16.44 6.97
CA VAL A 38 15.71 16.36 5.81
C VAL A 38 16.02 15.13 4.95
N LYS A 39 17.30 14.78 4.73
CA LYS A 39 17.69 13.55 4.02
C LYS A 39 17.24 12.27 4.72
N VAL A 40 17.37 12.21 6.05
CA VAL A 40 16.92 11.06 6.84
C VAL A 40 15.41 10.93 6.78
N ILE A 41 14.68 12.03 6.96
CA ILE A 41 13.21 12.04 6.87
C ILE A 41 12.74 11.65 5.47
N ALA A 42 13.38 12.14 4.41
CA ALA A 42 13.06 11.77 3.03
C ALA A 42 13.26 10.27 2.77
N SER A 43 14.35 9.68 3.28
CA SER A 43 14.59 8.23 3.17
C SER A 43 13.55 7.43 3.95
N VAL A 44 13.12 7.92 5.12
CA VAL A 44 12.09 7.26 5.91
C VAL A 44 10.72 7.42 5.25
N MET A 45 10.43 8.52 4.57
CA MET A 45 9.13 8.81 3.93
C MET A 45 8.78 7.85 2.78
N ILE A 46 9.79 7.28 2.11
CA ILE A 46 9.61 6.26 1.06
C ILE A 46 9.05 4.96 1.65
N PHE A 47 9.50 4.59 2.85
CA PHE A 47 9.19 3.29 3.45
C PHE A 47 7.70 3.09 3.80
N PRO A 48 7.00 3.99 4.52
CA PRO A 48 5.58 3.83 4.81
C PRO A 48 4.73 3.99 3.56
N SER A 49 5.14 4.80 2.58
CA SER A 49 4.41 4.99 1.33
C SER A 49 4.32 3.67 0.51
N ASP A 50 5.44 2.96 0.38
CA ASP A 50 5.50 1.69 -0.34
C ASP A 50 4.88 0.53 0.45
N LEU A 51 5.14 0.48 1.76
CA LEU A 51 4.60 -0.57 2.63
C LEU A 51 3.07 -0.51 2.70
N PHE A 52 2.47 0.67 2.54
CA PHE A 52 1.01 0.84 2.49
C PHE A 52 0.36 0.67 1.12
N SER A 53 1.10 0.84 0.03
CA SER A 53 0.66 0.40 -1.30
C SER A 53 0.55 -1.14 -1.35
N LEU A 54 1.48 -1.84 -0.69
CA LEU A 54 1.50 -3.31 -0.59
C LEU A 54 0.58 -3.88 0.49
N GLY A 55 0.31 -3.15 1.58
CA GLY A 55 -0.46 -3.63 2.74
C GLY A 55 -1.82 -4.26 2.40
N PRO A 56 -2.70 -3.58 1.63
CA PRO A 56 -3.99 -4.14 1.19
C PRO A 56 -3.82 -5.32 0.23
N GLY A 57 -2.80 -5.28 -0.62
CA GLY A 57 -2.49 -6.34 -1.60
C GLY A 57 -2.00 -7.63 -0.94
N ILE A 58 -1.13 -7.52 0.05
CA ILE A 58 -0.64 -8.66 0.84
C ILE A 58 -1.77 -9.23 1.69
N TYR A 59 -2.59 -8.38 2.32
CA TYR A 59 -3.75 -8.84 3.10
C TYR A 59 -4.78 -9.58 2.23
N THR A 60 -5.01 -9.13 0.99
CA THR A 60 -5.91 -9.83 0.05
C THR A 60 -5.31 -11.13 -0.50
N PHE A 61 -3.98 -11.24 -0.57
CA PHE A 61 -3.31 -12.47 -1.00
C PHE A 61 -3.22 -13.53 0.11
N ILE A 62 -2.97 -13.10 1.35
CA ILE A 62 -2.79 -13.99 2.51
C ILE A 62 -4.12 -14.52 3.04
N LEU A 63 -5.19 -13.73 3.06
CA LEU A 63 -6.48 -14.24 3.52
C LEU A 63 -7.09 -15.19 2.45
N PRO A 64 -7.46 -16.43 2.83
CA PRO A 64 -8.22 -17.34 1.96
C PRO A 64 -9.67 -16.83 1.85
N GLY A 65 -9.85 -15.74 1.11
CA GLY A 65 -11.13 -15.07 0.92
C GLY A 65 -11.72 -15.23 -0.49
N PRO A 66 -12.96 -14.75 -0.70
CA PRO A 66 -13.66 -14.75 -1.99
C PRO A 66 -12.88 -14.02 -3.10
N ILE A 67 -11.97 -13.11 -2.74
CA ILE A 67 -11.10 -12.38 -3.66
C ILE A 67 -10.08 -13.31 -4.34
N ARG A 68 -9.53 -14.31 -3.62
CA ARG A 68 -8.66 -15.33 -4.22
C ARG A 68 -9.42 -16.17 -5.24
N LYS A 69 -10.67 -16.52 -4.94
CA LYS A 69 -11.55 -17.25 -5.88
C LYS A 69 -11.82 -16.45 -7.14
N LYS A 70 -12.15 -15.15 -7.01
CA LYS A 70 -12.38 -14.26 -8.16
C LYS A 70 -11.13 -14.03 -9.00
N CYS A 71 -9.98 -13.83 -8.36
CA CYS A 71 -8.70 -13.69 -9.05
C CYS A 71 -8.33 -14.98 -9.80
N MET A 72 -8.52 -16.15 -9.17
CA MET A 72 -8.30 -17.43 -9.85
C MET A 72 -9.30 -17.68 -10.98
N GLU A 73 -10.57 -17.29 -10.82
CA GLU A 73 -11.58 -17.34 -11.88
C GLU A 73 -11.14 -16.53 -13.10
N ILE A 74 -10.72 -15.28 -12.89
CA ILE A 74 -10.21 -14.40 -13.95
C ILE A 74 -8.98 -15.06 -14.60
N LEU A 75 -8.01 -15.49 -13.80
CA LEU A 75 -6.77 -16.07 -14.31
C LEU A 75 -7.00 -17.37 -15.12
N MET A 76 -7.95 -18.22 -14.69
CA MET A 76 -8.37 -19.39 -15.48
C MET A 76 -9.11 -19.00 -16.76
N THR A 77 -9.92 -17.94 -16.73
CA THR A 77 -10.63 -17.43 -17.92
C THR A 77 -9.63 -16.90 -18.97
N TRP A 78 -8.60 -16.19 -18.52
CA TRP A 78 -7.49 -15.72 -19.36
C TRP A 78 -6.69 -16.89 -19.96
N ARG A 79 -6.37 -17.90 -19.15
CA ARG A 79 -5.69 -19.12 -19.63
C ARG A 79 -6.49 -19.82 -20.73
N LYS A 80 -7.81 -19.94 -20.55
CA LYS A 80 -8.72 -20.60 -21.50
C LYS A 80 -8.86 -19.83 -22.82
N LYS A 81 -8.81 -18.50 -22.76
CA LYS A 81 -8.81 -17.62 -23.94
C LYS A 81 -7.51 -17.75 -24.74
N SER A 82 -6.36 -17.77 -24.06
CA SER A 82 -5.05 -17.92 -24.72
C SER A 82 -4.89 -19.26 -25.46
N SER A 83 -5.51 -20.34 -24.99
CA SER A 83 -5.51 -21.64 -25.69
C SER A 83 -6.44 -21.71 -26.90
N LYS A 84 -7.40 -20.79 -27.02
CA LYS A 84 -8.34 -20.73 -28.15
C LYS A 84 -7.80 -19.91 -29.33
N ASP A 85 -6.90 -18.97 -29.05
CA ASP A 85 -6.26 -18.13 -30.08
C ASP A 85 -5.02 -18.81 -30.72
N SER A 86 -4.65 -20.03 -30.28
CA SER A 86 -3.52 -20.83 -30.81
C SER A 86 -3.95 -22.14 -31.51
N SER A 87 -5.22 -22.28 -31.87
CA SER A 87 -5.77 -23.36 -32.72
C SER A 87 -6.54 -22.76 -33.88
#